data_AF-A0A3B9LF74-F1
#
_entry.id   AF-A0A3B9LF74-F1
#
_cell.length_a   1.000
_cell.length_b   1.000
_cell.length_c   1.000
_cell.angle_alpha   90.00
_cell.angle_beta   90.00
_cell.angle_gamma   90.00
#
_symmetry.space_group_name_H-M   'P 1'
#
loop_
_entity.id
_entity.type
_entity.pdbx_description
1 polymer ?
#
loop_
_entity_poly.entity_id
_entity_poly.type
_entity_poly.pdbx_seq_one_letter_code
_entity_poly.pdbx_strand_id
1 'polypeptide(L)'
;KTKDPVLIRGSLANGGAVSDLHLTGTGLRPGLQGFVRLDHVEATLPFSRLEVSSGFVYFDPSDSFNPKLDLHGTSVIHDHTIHVYIYGTSLAPEAVFTSEPPLPQEEIISLLATGTTREELTGSNNVLAGRAATLLVQQLYRKIFKKGQATQSNSIFDRLDWDAGTVDPRTG
;
A
#
# COMPACT_ATOMS: atom_id res chain seq x y z
N LYS A 1 -16.89 -33.46 -8.38
CA LYS A 1 -16.75 -33.39 -6.90
C LYS A 1 -15.26 -33.53 -6.61
N THR A 2 -14.49 -32.43 -6.67
CA THR A 2 -13.05 -32.49 -6.47
C THR A 2 -12.80 -32.33 -4.97
N LYS A 3 -12.54 -33.47 -4.33
CA LYS A 3 -12.02 -33.57 -2.97
C LYS A 3 -10.51 -33.37 -3.10
N ASP A 4 -10.01 -32.25 -2.58
CA ASP A 4 -8.83 -32.17 -1.73
C ASP A 4 -8.43 -30.68 -1.58
N PRO A 5 -8.25 -30.17 -0.34
CA PRO A 5 -7.69 -28.84 -0.12
C PRO A 5 -6.32 -28.73 -0.78
N VAL A 6 -6.13 -27.77 -1.68
CA VAL A 6 -4.79 -27.44 -2.18
C VAL A 6 -4.10 -26.62 -1.11
N LEU A 7 -3.27 -27.28 -0.29
CA LEU A 7 -2.43 -26.62 0.71
C LEU A 7 -1.31 -25.85 0.00
N ILE A 8 -1.54 -24.56 -0.28
CA ILE A 8 -0.49 -23.66 -0.73
C ILE A 8 0.32 -23.25 0.51
N ARG A 9 1.61 -23.62 0.57
CA ARG A 9 2.57 -23.16 1.58
C ARG A 9 3.45 -22.10 0.93
N GLY A 10 3.19 -20.82 1.20
CA GLY A 10 3.97 -19.70 0.67
C GLY A 10 4.65 -18.92 1.77
N SER A 11 5.99 -18.94 1.81
CA SER A 11 6.77 -17.94 2.55
C SER A 11 6.84 -16.68 1.67
N LEU A 12 5.92 -15.74 1.89
CA LEU A 12 5.79 -14.52 1.05
C LEU A 12 6.35 -13.25 1.71
N ALA A 13 6.94 -13.36 2.90
CA ALA A 13 7.53 -12.24 3.61
C ALA A 13 8.73 -12.69 4.47
N ASN A 14 9.56 -11.75 4.92
CA ASN A 14 10.45 -11.97 6.04
C ASN A 14 9.56 -12.17 7.29
N GLY A 15 9.09 -13.41 7.49
CA GLY A 15 8.03 -13.74 8.44
C GLY A 15 7.29 -15.04 8.10
N GLY A 16 6.44 -15.50 9.01
CA GLY A 16 5.64 -16.71 8.83
C GLY A 16 4.25 -16.40 8.27
N ALA A 17 3.84 -17.12 7.23
CA ALA A 17 2.45 -17.14 6.78
C ALA A 17 1.97 -18.59 6.70
N VAL A 18 0.82 -18.88 7.32
CA VAL A 18 0.16 -20.18 7.26
C VAL A 18 -1.20 -19.99 6.63
N SER A 19 -1.45 -20.69 5.52
CA SER A 19 -2.69 -20.56 4.77
C SER A 19 -3.43 -21.89 4.65
N ASP A 20 -4.74 -21.83 4.84
CA ASP A 20 -5.68 -22.87 4.47
C ASP A 20 -6.67 -22.26 3.48
N LEU A 21 -6.39 -22.44 2.20
CA LEU A 21 -7.15 -21.85 1.10
C LEU A 21 -7.68 -22.94 0.18
N HIS A 22 -8.92 -22.79 -0.23
CA HIS A 22 -9.56 -23.71 -1.17
C HIS A 22 -10.11 -22.91 -2.35
N LEU A 23 -9.72 -23.33 -3.55
CA LEU A 23 -10.34 -22.85 -4.78
C LEU A 23 -11.68 -23.58 -4.99
N THR A 24 -12.74 -22.80 -5.14
CA THR A 24 -14.12 -23.24 -5.35
C THR A 24 -14.70 -22.58 -6.59
N GLY A 25 -15.99 -22.78 -6.82
CA GLY A 25 -16.69 -22.19 -7.96
C GLY A 25 -16.46 -22.96 -9.27
N THR A 26 -16.47 -22.24 -10.38
CA THR A 26 -16.37 -22.80 -11.74
C THR A 26 -15.27 -22.07 -12.52
N GLY A 27 -14.84 -22.60 -13.67
CA GLY A 27 -13.81 -21.94 -14.48
C GLY A 27 -14.14 -20.50 -14.90
N LEU A 28 -15.42 -20.15 -15.03
CA LEU A 28 -15.86 -18.80 -15.36
C LEU A 28 -16.08 -17.90 -14.13
N ARG A 29 -16.18 -18.49 -12.94
CA ARG A 29 -16.41 -17.80 -11.66
C ARG A 29 -15.68 -18.57 -10.56
N PRO A 30 -14.35 -18.44 -10.46
CA PRO A 30 -13.60 -19.04 -9.38
C PRO A 30 -13.96 -18.34 -8.06
N GLY A 31 -14.14 -19.11 -7.00
CA GLY A 31 -14.25 -18.63 -5.63
C GLY A 31 -13.01 -19.03 -4.85
N LEU A 32 -12.56 -18.20 -3.92
CA LEU A 32 -11.51 -18.52 -2.96
C LEU A 32 -12.13 -18.48 -1.57
N GLN A 33 -11.93 -19.55 -0.81
CA GLN A 33 -12.43 -19.65 0.56
C GLN A 33 -11.31 -20.06 1.51
N GLY A 34 -11.39 -19.63 2.76
CA GLY A 34 -10.48 -20.03 3.83
C GLY A 34 -9.78 -18.85 4.49
N PHE A 35 -8.56 -19.04 4.96
CA PHE A 35 -7.83 -17.99 5.66
C PHE A 35 -6.31 -18.04 5.43
N VAL A 36 -5.68 -16.90 5.67
CA VAL A 36 -4.23 -16.76 5.80
C VAL A 36 -3.97 -16.18 7.18
N ARG A 37 -3.14 -16.85 7.98
CA ARG A 37 -2.61 -16.36 9.24
C ARG A 37 -1.20 -15.82 9.00
N LEU A 38 -0.96 -14.61 9.47
CA LEU A 38 0.32 -13.92 9.45
C LEU A 38 0.90 -13.95 10.87
N ASP A 39 2.15 -14.38 11.00
CA ASP A 39 2.87 -14.48 12.27
C ASP A 39 4.24 -13.80 12.09
N HIS A 40 4.49 -12.70 12.80
CA HIS A 40 5.75 -11.92 12.74
C HIS A 40 6.16 -11.54 11.30
N VAL A 41 5.29 -10.81 10.61
CA VAL A 41 5.50 -10.39 9.22
C VAL A 41 5.90 -8.92 9.16
N GLU A 42 7.02 -8.62 8.52
CA GLU A 42 7.39 -7.23 8.23
C GLU A 42 6.72 -6.73 6.94
N ALA A 43 6.01 -5.61 7.03
CA ALA A 43 5.46 -4.88 5.90
C ALA A 43 6.19 -3.53 5.73
N THR A 44 6.59 -3.24 4.49
CA THR A 44 7.21 -1.95 4.15
C THR A 44 6.14 -0.95 3.75
N LEU A 45 6.07 0.18 4.47
CA LEU A 45 5.25 1.34 4.11
C LEU A 45 6.14 2.41 3.46
N PRO A 46 5.59 3.39 2.72
CA PRO A 46 6.38 4.41 2.04
C PRO A 46 7.36 5.18 2.95
N PHE A 47 7.02 5.36 4.24
CA PHE A 47 7.80 6.15 5.19
C PHE A 47 8.09 5.44 6.52
N SER A 48 7.68 4.17 6.68
CA SER A 48 7.88 3.42 7.93
C SER A 48 7.90 1.91 7.67
N ARG A 49 8.22 1.14 8.71
CA ARG A 49 8.08 -0.32 8.72
C ARG A 49 7.01 -0.69 9.72
N LEU A 50 6.11 -1.57 9.30
CA LEU A 50 5.08 -2.13 10.16
C LEU A 50 5.46 -3.58 10.44
N GLU A 51 5.65 -3.90 11.71
CA GLU A 51 5.82 -5.27 12.16
C GLU A 51 4.46 -5.84 12.56
N VAL A 52 3.93 -6.76 11.77
CA VAL A 52 2.67 -7.44 12.03
C VAL A 52 2.96 -8.61 12.98
N SER A 53 2.59 -8.47 14.25
CA SER A 53 2.82 -9.50 15.26
C SER A 53 1.91 -10.71 15.03
N SER A 54 0.63 -10.45 14.75
CA SER A 54 -0.34 -11.45 14.32
C SER A 54 -1.41 -10.84 13.41
N GLY A 55 -1.93 -11.64 12.48
CA GLY A 55 -3.04 -11.19 11.67
C GLY A 55 -3.73 -12.33 10.94
N PHE A 56 -4.98 -12.09 10.58
CA PHE A 56 -5.79 -12.98 9.75
C PHE A 56 -6.34 -12.24 8.55
N VAL A 57 -6.37 -12.97 7.43
CA VAL A 57 -7.04 -12.57 6.20
C VAL A 57 -8.02 -13.68 5.85
N TYR A 58 -9.32 -13.38 5.86
CA TYR A 58 -10.38 -14.34 5.63
C TYR A 58 -10.97 -14.17 4.23
N PHE A 59 -11.07 -15.27 3.49
CA PHE A 59 -11.59 -15.31 2.13
C PHE A 59 -12.98 -15.96 2.13
N ASP A 60 -13.97 -15.23 1.61
CA ASP A 60 -15.33 -15.72 1.41
C ASP A 60 -15.56 -16.05 -0.08
N PRO A 61 -16.13 -17.22 -0.43
CA PRO A 61 -16.37 -17.59 -1.82
C PRO A 61 -17.36 -16.67 -2.56
N SER A 62 -18.20 -15.92 -1.85
CA SER A 62 -19.13 -14.93 -2.41
C SER A 62 -18.48 -13.60 -2.77
N ASP A 63 -17.35 -13.26 -2.12
CA ASP A 63 -16.58 -12.04 -2.36
C ASP A 63 -15.06 -12.29 -2.24
N SER A 64 -14.58 -13.25 -3.03
CA SER A 64 -13.25 -13.85 -2.88
C SER A 64 -12.08 -12.91 -3.13
N PHE A 65 -12.32 -11.82 -3.85
CA PHE A 65 -11.32 -10.81 -4.16
C PHE A 65 -11.36 -9.63 -3.19
N ASN A 66 -12.21 -9.71 -2.17
CA ASN A 66 -12.32 -8.70 -1.13
C ASN A 66 -12.28 -9.33 0.27
N PRO A 67 -11.17 -10.00 0.64
CA PRO A 67 -11.08 -10.68 1.91
C PRO A 67 -11.24 -9.71 3.10
N LYS A 68 -11.73 -10.27 4.21
CA LYS A 68 -11.80 -9.57 5.49
C LYS A 68 -10.42 -9.57 6.16
N LEU A 69 -10.00 -8.39 6.60
CA LEU A 69 -8.74 -8.16 7.30
C LEU A 69 -8.98 -8.09 8.80
N ASP A 70 -8.03 -8.61 9.56
CA ASP A 70 -7.96 -8.53 11.02
C ASP A 70 -6.49 -8.61 11.43
N LEU A 71 -5.78 -7.48 11.42
CA LEU A 71 -4.34 -7.41 11.51
C LEU A 71 -3.92 -6.55 12.69
N HIS A 72 -2.99 -7.05 13.48
CA HIS A 72 -2.34 -6.31 14.57
C HIS A 72 -0.87 -6.12 14.25
N GLY A 73 -0.43 -4.88 14.31
CA GLY A 73 0.97 -4.56 14.10
C GLY A 73 1.46 -3.44 14.98
N THR A 74 2.77 -3.27 14.97
CA THR A 74 3.48 -2.25 15.72
C THR A 74 4.47 -1.56 14.79
N SER A 75 4.59 -0.25 14.93
CA SER A 75 5.59 0.57 14.24
C SER A 75 6.31 1.40 15.28
N VAL A 76 7.63 1.29 15.33
CA VAL A 76 8.45 2.12 16.21
C VAL A 76 8.94 3.33 15.42
N ILE A 77 8.58 4.53 15.88
CA ILE A 77 9.01 5.79 15.29
C ILE A 77 9.63 6.62 16.40
N HIS A 78 10.93 6.92 16.28
CA HIS A 78 11.71 7.59 17.33
C HIS A 78 11.65 6.83 18.67
N ASP A 79 11.10 7.46 19.70
CA ASP A 79 10.88 6.95 21.05
C ASP A 79 9.42 6.50 21.31
N HIS A 80 8.58 6.49 20.27
CA HIS A 80 7.17 6.13 20.35
C HIS A 80 6.90 4.77 19.68
N THR A 81 6.16 3.94 20.38
CA THR A 81 5.62 2.69 19.85
C THR A 81 4.18 2.93 19.41
N ILE A 82 3.93 2.81 18.10
CA ILE A 82 2.59 2.97 17.53
C ILE A 82 2.00 1.58 17.31
N HIS A 83 0.88 1.28 17.95
CA HIS A 83 0.10 0.08 17.64
C HIS A 83 -0.92 0.41 16.56
N VAL A 84 -1.05 -0.52 15.61
CA VAL A 84 -1.95 -0.42 14.47
C VAL A 84 -2.87 -1.62 14.50
N TYR A 85 -4.17 -1.36 14.47
CA TYR A 85 -5.20 -2.37 14.26
C TYR A 85 -5.91 -2.12 12.94
N ILE A 86 -5.76 -3.03 11.97
CA ILE A 86 -6.37 -2.92 10.65
C ILE A 86 -7.48 -3.96 10.54
N TYR A 87 -8.69 -3.53 10.23
CA TYR A 87 -9.83 -4.41 10.06
C TYR A 87 -10.69 -3.99 8.86
N GLY A 88 -11.79 -4.70 8.63
CA GLY A 88 -12.70 -4.42 7.52
C GLY A 88 -12.40 -5.29 6.31
N THR A 89 -12.63 -4.79 5.10
CA THR A 89 -12.40 -5.56 3.87
C THR A 89 -11.21 -4.99 3.11
N SER A 90 -10.57 -5.77 2.25
CA SER A 90 -9.40 -5.28 1.50
C SER A 90 -9.71 -4.08 0.59
N LEU A 91 -10.95 -3.92 0.11
CA LEU A 91 -11.42 -2.78 -0.68
C LEU A 91 -11.84 -1.58 0.19
N ALA A 92 -12.17 -1.81 1.46
CA ALA A 92 -12.54 -0.79 2.42
C ALA A 92 -11.93 -1.11 3.80
N PRO A 93 -10.61 -0.95 3.96
CA PRO A 93 -9.93 -1.19 5.23
C PRO A 93 -10.14 -0.01 6.18
N GLU A 94 -10.30 -0.31 7.45
CA GLU A 94 -10.31 0.64 8.55
C GLU A 94 -9.07 0.40 9.41
N ALA A 95 -8.50 1.49 9.96
CA ALA A 95 -7.31 1.41 10.79
C ALA A 95 -7.48 2.25 12.05
N VAL A 96 -7.16 1.65 13.20
CA VAL A 96 -7.11 2.30 14.50
C VAL A 96 -5.66 2.34 14.96
N PHE A 97 -5.24 3.52 15.44
CA PHE A 97 -3.88 3.75 15.87
C PHE A 97 -3.87 4.17 17.33
N THR A 98 -2.97 3.59 18.11
CA THR A 98 -2.67 4.01 19.48
C THR A 98 -1.16 4.14 19.64
N SER A 99 -0.71 4.91 20.63
CA SER A 99 0.71 5.10 20.88
C SER A 99 1.06 4.84 22.34
N GLU A 100 2.29 4.41 22.55
CA GLU A 100 2.94 4.33 23.84
C GLU A 100 4.30 5.07 23.76
N PRO A 101 4.48 6.19 24.50
CA PRO A 101 3.51 6.87 25.38
C PRO A 101 2.23 7.39 24.67
N PRO A 102 1.10 7.61 25.39
CA PRO A 102 -0.16 8.05 24.79
C PRO A 102 -0.07 9.45 24.16
N LEU A 103 -0.42 9.56 22.89
CA LEU A 103 -0.47 10.80 22.11
C LEU A 103 -1.91 11.09 21.63
N PRO A 104 -2.24 12.36 21.34
CA PRO A 104 -3.46 12.72 20.62
C PRO A 104 -3.49 12.08 19.22
N GLN A 105 -4.69 11.76 18.72
CA GLN A 105 -4.83 11.01 17.47
C GLN A 105 -4.28 11.76 16.25
N GLU A 106 -4.45 13.08 16.21
CA GLU A 106 -3.89 13.95 15.18
C GLU A 106 -2.35 13.89 15.11
N GLU A 107 -1.69 13.66 16.24
CA GLU A 107 -0.25 13.59 16.33
C GLU A 107 0.28 12.23 15.87
N ILE A 108 -0.42 11.14 16.21
CA ILE A 108 -0.11 9.81 15.68
C ILE A 108 -0.19 9.80 14.15
N ILE A 109 -1.21 10.44 13.58
CA ILE A 109 -1.38 10.56 12.12
C ILE A 109 -0.24 11.39 11.52
N SER A 110 0.11 12.52 12.14
CA SER A 110 1.23 13.36 11.70
C SER A 110 2.55 12.58 11.70
N LEU A 111 2.82 11.82 12.76
CA LEU A 111 4.01 10.97 12.89
C LEU A 111 4.08 9.90 11.81
N LEU A 112 2.97 9.20 11.52
CA LEU A 112 2.94 8.19 10.47
C LEU A 112 3.11 8.79 9.07
N ALA A 113 2.60 10.01 8.84
CA ALA A 113 2.67 10.69 7.55
C ALA A 113 4.01 11.39 7.28
N THR A 114 4.63 11.96 8.32
CA THR A 114 5.82 12.82 8.20
C THR A 114 7.08 12.21 8.82
N GLY A 115 6.93 11.23 9.70
CA GLY A 115 7.98 10.71 10.55
C GLY A 115 8.31 11.60 11.76
N THR A 116 7.66 12.76 11.97
CA THR A 116 8.04 13.75 13.02
C THR A 116 6.87 14.15 13.93
N THR A 117 7.12 14.47 15.19
CA THR A 117 6.08 14.90 16.16
C THR A 117 5.68 16.37 15.96
N ARG A 118 4.53 16.78 16.52
CA ARG A 118 4.11 18.19 16.47
C ARG A 118 4.96 19.05 17.40
N GLU A 119 5.37 18.54 18.56
CA GLU A 119 6.34 19.23 19.42
C GLU A 119 7.68 19.46 18.71
N GLU A 120 8.14 18.54 17.85
CA GLU A 120 9.35 18.74 17.05
C GLU A 120 9.13 19.78 15.95
N LEU A 121 7.98 19.77 15.27
CA LEU A 121 7.65 20.77 14.25
C LEU A 121 7.49 22.18 14.84
N THR A 122 6.98 22.28 16.07
CA THR A 122 6.73 23.56 16.76
C THR A 122 7.91 24.01 17.63
N GLY A 123 8.73 23.08 18.13
CA GLY A 123 9.96 23.31 18.88
C GLY A 123 11.20 23.48 17.99
N SER A 124 11.17 23.00 16.75
CA SER A 124 12.16 23.32 15.72
C SER A 124 11.93 24.75 15.23
N ASN A 125 12.39 25.71 16.05
CA ASN A 125 12.50 27.13 15.73
C ASN A 125 13.54 27.41 14.63
N ASN A 126 13.64 26.56 13.61
CA ASN A 126 14.41 26.83 12.41
C ASN A 126 13.55 27.65 11.44
N VAL A 127 13.59 28.97 11.64
CA VAL A 127 13.14 30.04 10.74
C VAL A 127 13.73 29.89 9.30
N LEU A 128 14.54 28.88 9.04
CA LEU A 128 15.10 28.50 7.74
C LEU A 128 14.07 27.83 6.81
N ALA A 129 13.10 27.04 7.31
CA ALA A 129 12.11 26.38 6.46
C ALA A 129 11.14 27.39 5.79
N GLY A 130 10.71 28.41 6.54
CA GLY A 130 9.91 29.51 5.99
C GLY A 130 10.67 30.35 4.95
N ARG A 131 12.01 30.46 5.09
CA ARG A 131 12.87 31.14 4.09
C ARG A 131 13.13 30.29 2.85
N ALA A 132 13.21 28.95 2.98
CA ALA A 132 13.35 28.05 1.84
C ALA A 132 12.04 27.96 1.03
N ALA A 133 10.88 27.89 1.69
CA ALA A 133 9.57 27.88 1.03
C ALA A 133 9.34 29.16 0.21
N THR A 134 9.73 30.32 0.72
CA THR A 134 9.62 31.60 0.01
C THR A 134 10.52 31.68 -1.24
N LEU A 135 11.70 31.05 -1.21
CA LEU A 135 12.57 30.96 -2.40
C LEU A 135 12.02 30.04 -3.49
N LEU A 136 11.39 28.92 -3.13
CA LEU A 136 10.77 28.01 -4.10
C LEU A 136 9.54 28.63 -4.79
N VAL A 137 8.72 29.37 -4.04
CA VAL A 137 7.57 30.11 -4.61
C VAL A 137 8.03 31.18 -5.60
N GLN A 138 9.12 31.89 -5.31
CA GLN A 138 9.69 32.87 -6.25
C GLN A 138 10.20 32.22 -7.54
N GLN A 139 10.86 31.06 -7.46
CA GLN A 139 11.34 30.35 -8.65
C GLN A 139 10.17 29.82 -9.51
N LEU A 140 9.11 29.32 -8.87
CA LEU A 140 7.95 28.80 -9.57
C LEU A 140 7.16 29.93 -10.24
N TYR A 141 6.92 31.05 -9.55
CA TYR A 141 6.24 32.22 -10.12
C TYR A 141 6.97 32.73 -11.38
N ARG A 142 8.30 32.81 -11.35
CA ARG A 142 9.07 33.25 -12.53
C ARG A 142 8.95 32.28 -13.71
N LYS A 143 8.89 30.97 -13.45
CA LYS A 143 8.78 29.94 -14.50
C LYS A 143 7.40 29.94 -15.16
N ILE A 144 6.34 30.16 -14.39
CA ILE A 144 4.96 30.13 -14.89
C ILE A 144 4.56 31.47 -15.54
N PHE A 145 4.98 32.61 -14.97
CA PHE A 145 4.50 33.93 -15.42
C PHE A 145 5.44 34.68 -16.38
N LYS A 146 6.69 34.24 -16.60
CA LYS A 146 7.63 34.89 -17.55
C LYS A 146 8.01 34.09 -18.80
N LYS A 147 7.40 32.92 -19.06
CA LYS A 147 7.73 32.12 -20.26
C LYS A 147 6.52 31.83 -21.13
N GLY A 148 5.80 32.89 -21.51
CA GLY A 148 4.91 32.89 -22.66
C GLY A 148 5.70 33.17 -23.94
N GLN A 149 6.35 32.14 -24.51
CA GLN A 149 6.65 32.09 -25.95
C GLN A 149 6.86 30.63 -26.37
N ALA A 150 6.17 30.28 -27.45
CA ALA A 150 5.83 28.94 -27.89
C ALA A 150 7.04 28.02 -28.16
N THR A 151 6.85 26.73 -27.90
CA THR A 151 7.56 25.67 -28.63
C THR A 151 6.54 24.57 -28.91
N GLN A 152 6.18 24.43 -30.19
CA GLN A 152 5.41 23.32 -30.74
C GLN A 152 6.02 21.99 -30.31
N SER A 153 5.18 21.09 -29.81
CA SER A 153 5.53 19.70 -29.53
C SER A 153 4.59 18.81 -30.34
N ASN A 154 5.02 18.48 -31.56
CA ASN A 154 4.53 17.31 -32.30
C ASN A 154 5.64 16.26 -32.24
N SER A 155 5.40 15.13 -31.57
CA SER A 155 5.91 13.78 -31.88
C SER A 155 5.96 12.91 -30.61
N ILE A 156 4.80 12.37 -30.19
CA ILE A 156 4.75 11.29 -29.17
C ILE A 156 3.81 10.14 -29.54
N PHE A 157 3.31 10.09 -30.78
CA PHE A 157 2.57 8.93 -31.28
C PHE A 157 3.34 8.39 -32.48
N ASP A 158 4.25 7.45 -32.26
CA ASP A 158 4.81 6.64 -33.36
C ASP A 158 5.60 5.42 -32.89
N ARG A 159 5.19 4.74 -31.81
CA ARG A 159 5.69 3.40 -31.48
C ARG A 159 4.62 2.55 -30.81
N LEU A 160 3.72 2.02 -31.62
CA LEU A 160 2.97 0.81 -31.30
C LEU A 160 3.12 -0.12 -32.50
N ASP A 161 4.19 -0.91 -32.51
CA ASP A 161 4.31 -2.02 -33.45
C ASP A 161 3.49 -3.18 -32.89
N TRP A 162 2.39 -3.52 -33.58
CA TRP A 162 1.54 -4.65 -33.25
C TRP A 162 1.65 -5.67 -34.37
N ASP A 163 2.46 -6.70 -34.14
CA ASP A 163 2.66 -7.80 -35.09
C ASP A 163 1.56 -8.86 -34.87
N ALA A 164 0.57 -8.85 -35.76
CA ALA A 164 -0.48 -9.86 -35.80
C ALA A 164 -0.13 -10.90 -36.86
N GLY A 165 0.34 -12.06 -36.40
CA GLY A 165 0.66 -13.21 -37.23
C GLY A 165 -0.52 -13.63 -38.09
N THR A 166 -0.38 -13.47 -39.41
CA THR A 166 -1.29 -14.01 -40.40
C THR A 166 -1.01 -15.50 -40.60
N VAL A 167 -2.04 -16.31 -40.36
CA VAL A 167 -2.12 -17.74 -40.67
C VAL A 167 -1.99 -17.99 -42.18
N ASP A 168 -1.12 -18.93 -42.55
CA ASP A 168 -0.88 -19.43 -43.91
C ASP A 168 -1.90 -20.53 -44.28
N PRO A 169 -2.64 -20.40 -45.40
CA PRO A 169 -3.52 -21.45 -45.90
C PRO A 169 -2.98 -22.07 -47.20
N ARG A 170 -2.02 -23.01 -47.11
CA ARG A 170 -1.76 -24.01 -48.17
C ARG A 170 -1.26 -25.36 -47.63
N THR A 171 -2.16 -26.15 -47.05
CA THR A 171 -2.07 -27.62 -47.11
C THR A 171 -3.49 -28.22 -47.14
N GLY A 172 -3.88 -28.81 -48.27
CA GLY A 172 -5.08 -29.64 -48.43
C GLY A 172 -6.14 -29.04 -49.32
#